data_AF-A0A7C9NMZ6-F1
#
_entry.id   AF-A0A7C9NMZ6-F1
#
_cell.length_a   1.000
_cell.length_b   1.000
_cell.length_c   1.000
_cell.angle_alpha   90.00
_cell.angle_beta   90.00
_cell.angle_gamma   90.00
#
_symmetry.space_group_name_H-M   'P 1'
#
loop_
_entity.id
_entity.type
_entity.pdbx_description
1 polymer ?
#
loop_
_entity_poly.entity_id
_entity_poly.type
_entity_poly.pdbx_seq_one_letter_code
_entity_poly.pdbx_strand_id
1 'polypeptide(L)' 'MQTNAQPCQVIMHPAAGNSHIAIAAMQHVTGRVAARLTGKKSHTIYLLTPEEAARYRRQGGAV' A
#
# COMPACT_ATOMS: atom_id res chain seq x y z
N MET A 1 -17.13 -12.33 7.57
CA MET A 1 -16.13 -12.13 8.64
C MET A 1 -15.42 -10.82 8.36
N GLN A 2 -15.79 -9.75 9.06
CA GLN A 2 -15.17 -8.44 8.90
C GLN A 2 -13.87 -8.45 9.70
N THR A 3 -12.76 -8.79 9.04
CA THR A 3 -11.46 -8.77 9.68
C THR A 3 -11.12 -7.32 9.97
N ASN A 4 -11.07 -6.98 11.25
CA ASN A 4 -10.65 -5.68 11.76
C ASN A 4 -9.12 -5.54 11.61
N ALA A 5 -8.62 -5.81 10.40
CA ALA A 5 -7.21 -5.70 10.06
C ALA A 5 -6.88 -4.21 10.01
N GLN A 6 -6.30 -3.70 11.09
CA GLN A 6 -5.81 -2.34 11.11
C GLN A 6 -4.89 -2.12 9.89
N PRO A 7 -4.98 -0.96 9.22
CA PRO A 7 -4.15 -0.67 8.05
C PRO A 7 -2.68 -0.82 8.44
N CYS A 8 -2.00 -1.79 7.83
CA CYS A 8 -0.61 -2.07 8.11
C CYS A 8 0.25 -1.03 7.37
N GLN A 9 0.93 -0.18 8.14
CA GLN A 9 1.82 0.85 7.60
C GLN A 9 3.25 0.30 7.59
N VAL A 10 3.90 0.37 6.43
CA VAL A 10 5.30 -0.02 6.29
C VAL A 10 6.11 1.23 5.95
N ILE A 11 7.05 1.55 6.84
CA ILE A 11 8.06 2.57 6.55
C ILE A 11 9.14 1.86 5.74
N MET A 12 9.18 2.13 4.44
CA MET A 12 10.22 1.60 3.57
C MET A 12 11.31 2.62 3.33
N HIS A 13 12.53 2.12 3.13
CA HIS A 13 13.60 2.93 2.57
C HIS A 13 13.17 3.49 1.20
N PRO A 14 13.47 4.76 0.86
CA PRO A 14 13.02 5.37 -0.40
C PRO A 14 13.34 4.56 -1.66
N ALA A 15 14.54 3.96 -1.68
CA ALA A 15 14.98 3.10 -2.78
C ALA A 15 14.10 1.84 -2.94
N ALA A 16 13.67 1.23 -1.83
CA ALA A 16 12.76 0.08 -1.85
C ALA A 16 11.34 0.51 -2.22
N GLY A 17 10.89 1.68 -1.74
CA GLY A 17 9.57 2.21 -2.05
C GLY A 17 9.38 2.65 -3.50
N ASN A 18 10.45 2.85 -4.26
CA ASN A 18 10.43 3.12 -5.71
C ASN A 18 10.78 1.87 -6.56
N SER A 19 11.12 0.75 -5.93
CA SER A 19 11.46 -0.48 -6.63
C SER A 19 10.20 -1.29 -6.93
N HIS A 20 9.87 -1.44 -8.22
CA HIS A 20 8.75 -2.28 -8.65
C HIS A 20 8.89 -3.72 -8.16
N ILE A 21 10.11 -4.25 -8.11
CA ILE A 21 10.38 -5.62 -7.64
C ILE A 21 10.05 -5.74 -6.15
N ALA A 22 10.49 -4.78 -5.33
CA ALA A 22 10.21 -4.79 -3.90
C ALA A 22 8.70 -4.66 -3.62
N ILE A 23 8.01 -3.79 -4.37
CA ILE A 23 6.56 -3.61 -4.28
C ILE A 23 5.83 -4.91 -4.64
N ALA A 24 6.17 -5.54 -5.77
CA ALA A 24 5.54 -6.78 -6.21
C ALA A 24 5.79 -7.93 -5.22
N ALA A 25 7.01 -8.05 -4.69
CA ALA A 25 7.34 -9.07 -3.70
C ALA A 25 6.51 -8.91 -2.42
N MET A 26 6.35 -7.68 -1.92
CA MET A 26 5.50 -7.43 -0.76
C MET A 26 4.04 -7.78 -1.02
N GLN A 27 3.51 -7.38 -2.18
CA GLN A 27 2.12 -7.69 -2.54
C GLN A 27 1.90 -9.20 -2.63
N HIS A 28 2.85 -9.93 -3.21
CA HIS A 28 2.82 -11.39 -3.32
C HIS A 28 2.85 -12.08 -1.95
N VAL A 29 3.77 -11.69 -1.06
CA VAL A 29 3.93 -12.31 0.27
C VAL A 29 2.77 -11.97 1.21
N THR A 30 2.24 -10.75 1.13
CA THR A 30 1.24 -10.27 2.08
C THR A 30 -0.20 -10.40 1.60
N GLY A 31 -0.42 -10.68 0.30
CA GLY A 31 -1.75 -10.69 -0.32
C GLY A 31 -2.45 -9.32 -0.29
N ARG A 32 -1.70 -8.24 -0.02
CA ARG A 32 -2.20 -6.87 0.13
C ARG A 32 -1.70 -5.99 -1.00
N VAL A 33 -2.43 -4.92 -1.28
CA VAL A 33 -2.05 -3.92 -2.28
C VAL A 33 -1.21 -2.84 -1.60
N ALA A 34 0.06 -2.79 -1.96
CA ALA A 34 0.93 -1.66 -1.62
C ALA A 34 0.42 -0.39 -2.35
N ALA A 35 0.10 0.65 -1.57
CA ALA A 35 -0.34 1.95 -2.06
C ALA A 35 0.48 3.08 -1.42
N ARG A 36 0.82 4.09 -2.21
CA ARG A 36 1.43 5.33 -1.72
C ARG A 36 0.32 6.36 -1.54
N LEU A 37 0.16 6.89 -0.34
CA LEU A 37 -0.79 7.98 -0.11
C LEU A 37 -0.14 9.29 -0.57
N THR A 38 -0.68 9.89 -1.62
CA THR A 38 -0.32 11.22 -2.08
C THR A 38 -0.65 12.25 -0.99
N GLY A 39 0.33 13.07 -0.58
CA GLY A 39 0.15 14.13 0.43
C GLY A 39 0.86 13.91 1.78
N LYS A 40 1.39 12.71 2.06
CA LYS A 40 2.32 12.49 3.20
C LYS A 40 3.76 12.46 2.69
N LYS A 41 4.75 12.86 3.52
CA LYS A 41 6.18 12.92 3.16
C LYS A 41 6.68 11.54 2.66
N SER A 42 6.59 11.38 1.34
CA SER A 42 7.24 10.54 0.33
C SER A 42 7.75 9.11 0.57
N HIS A 43 7.68 8.49 1.75
CA HIS A 43 8.35 7.19 1.97
C HIS A 43 7.51 6.11 2.68
N THR A 44 6.25 6.40 2.99
CA THR A 44 5.36 5.41 3.61
C THR A 44 4.57 4.66 2.54
N ILE A 45 4.71 3.33 2.53
CA ILE A 45 3.85 2.43 1.75
C ILE A 45 2.80 1.86 2.70
N TYR A 46 1.55 1.98 2.30
CA TYR A 46 0.41 1.39 3.00
C TYR A 46 0.10 0.04 2.37
N LEU A 47 -0.02 -0.99 3.19
CA LEU A 47 -0.51 -2.30 2.73
C LEU A 47 -2.00 -2.34 2.96
N LEU A 48 -2.74 -2.07 1.88
CA LEU A 48 -4.20 -2.06 1.87
C LEU A 48 -4.72 -3.45 1.55
N THR A 49 -5.85 -3.83 2.13
CA THR A 49 -6.65 -4.93 1.58
C THR A 49 -7.12 -4.59 0.16
N PRO A 50 -7.45 -5.59 -0.68
CA PRO A 50 -8.00 -5.33 -2.01
C PRO A 50 -9.25 -4.43 -1.99
N GLU A 51 -10.08 -4.57 -0.96
CA GLU A 51 -11.29 -3.78 -0.73
C GLU A 51 -10.96 -2.32 -0.39
N GLU A 52 -10.00 -2.08 0.49
CA GLU A 52 -9.49 -0.74 0.81
C GLU A 52 -8.83 -0.08 -0.41
N ALA A 53 -8.07 -0.84 -1.19
CA ALA A 53 -7.45 -0.35 -2.42
C ALA A 53 -8.50 0.05 -3.47
N ALA A 54 -9.57 -0.75 -3.62
CA ALA A 54 -10.69 -0.41 -4.50
C ALA A 54 -11.41 0.86 -4.03
N ARG A 55 -11.60 1.03 -2.71
CA ARG A 55 -12.19 2.24 -2.13
C ARG A 55 -11.29 3.46 -2.34
N TYR A 56 -9.97 3.30 -2.18
CA TYR A 56 -8.99 4.37 -2.38
C TYR A 56 -8.92 4.83 -3.85
N ARG A 57 -8.90 3.90 -4.80
CA ARG A 57 -8.97 4.21 -6.24
C ARG A 57 -10.23 4.97 -6.64
N ARG A 58 -11.39 4.63 -6.05
CA ARG A 58 -12.66 5.34 -6.28
C ARG A 58 -12.66 6.78 -5.73
N GLN A 59 -11.81 7.08 -4.74
CA GLN A 59 -11.69 8.43 -4.18
C GLN A 59 -10.66 9.31 -4.91
N GLY A 60 -10.15 8.88 -6.08
CA GLY A 60 -9.19 9.65 -6.87
C GLY A 60 -7.76 9.60 -6.33
N GLY A 61 -7.44 8.64 -5.45
CA GLY A 61 -6.07 8.36 -5.05
C GLY A 61 -5.30 7.73 -6.21
N ALA A 62 -4.56 8.55 -6.95
CA ALA A 62 -3.73 8.13 -8.06
C ALA A 62 -2.68 7.10 -7.62
N VAL A 63 -2.52 6.04 -8.42
CA VAL A 63 -1.45 5.03 -8.34
C VAL A 63 -0.09 5.61 -8.71
#